data_AF-A0A2M8VR26-F1
#
_entry.id   AF-A0A2M8VR26-F1
#
_cell.length_a   1.000
_cell.length_b   1.000
_cell.length_c   1.000
_cell.angle_alpha   90.00
_cell.angle_beta   90.00
_cell.angle_gamma   90.00
#
_symmetry.space_group_name_H-M   'P 1'
#
loop_
_entity.id
_entity.type
_entity.pdbx_description
1 polymer ?
#
loop_
_entity_poly.entity_id
_entity_poly.type
_entity_poly.pdbx_seq_one_letter_code
_entity_poly.pdbx_strand_id
1 'polypeptide(L)'
;MISLLTAFFASFIATLLVIRFKNLHQHISGDSDLSGPQKFHLVSVPRIGGISIALGIFIAITLRAYSASTEVNPVISLEIVLFICAIPVFTIGLAEDLTKKISVRMRLLFTAFGALLVTQLLNALITHLDIPVVDYLLSFSVVSTLFTIFAITGLANAYNIIDGFNGLSSMVAMITLIALGYMGHTLADITIMTLSFMMASAILGFFIWNYPRGLIFLGDGGAYLIGFWIAAISVLLIARHPNISPWFALLINAYPIFETLFTIYRRKMHQGKSPGQPDGIHFHTLIFRRILNPSHIATRRDWFDANAKTSPYLWTLTGLAIVPAILWWQSTPILVACCVLFAVTYIWLYRQIVCFRTPKWMRLY
;
A
#
# COMPACT_ATOMS: atom_id res chain seq x y z
N MET A 1 21.55 -0.66 9.60
CA MET A 1 21.82 0.53 8.74
C MET A 1 22.27 0.14 7.34
N ILE A 2 23.28 -0.73 7.17
CA ILE A 2 23.77 -1.16 5.84
C ILE A 2 22.63 -1.67 4.96
N SER A 3 21.80 -2.61 5.45
CA SER A 3 20.67 -3.16 4.68
C SER A 3 19.67 -2.10 4.22
N LEU A 4 19.46 -1.03 4.99
CA LEU A 4 18.56 0.07 4.64
C LEU A 4 19.13 0.91 3.50
N LEU A 5 20.42 1.27 3.60
CA LEU A 5 21.13 1.99 2.54
C LEU A 5 21.19 1.14 1.27
N THR A 6 21.45 -0.16 1.39
CA THR A 6 21.43 -1.10 0.27
C THR A 6 20.07 -1.12 -0.39
N ALA A 7 18.98 -1.26 0.37
CA ALA A 7 17.61 -1.26 -0.17
C ALA A 7 17.31 0.05 -0.92
N PHE A 8 17.67 1.19 -0.35
CA PHE A 8 17.51 2.51 -0.96
C PHE A 8 18.31 2.64 -2.26
N PHE A 9 19.63 2.47 -2.22
CA PHE A 9 20.49 2.70 -3.38
C PHE A 9 20.25 1.68 -4.49
N ALA A 10 20.02 0.41 -4.16
CA ALA A 10 19.68 -0.60 -5.16
C ALA A 10 18.36 -0.27 -5.85
N SER A 11 17.32 0.14 -5.11
CA SER A 11 16.05 0.55 -5.71
C SER A 11 16.19 1.85 -6.52
N PHE A 12 16.94 2.83 -6.01
CA PHE A 12 17.20 4.09 -6.69
C PHE A 12 17.92 3.89 -8.02
N ILE A 13 19.00 3.11 -8.02
CA ILE A 13 19.78 2.80 -9.23
C ILE A 13 18.94 1.97 -10.19
N ALA A 14 18.24 0.93 -9.71
CA ALA A 14 17.37 0.13 -10.56
C ALA A 14 16.28 0.99 -11.23
N THR A 15 15.69 1.93 -10.49
CA THR A 15 14.68 2.85 -11.02
C THR A 15 15.28 3.78 -12.08
N LEU A 16 16.47 4.34 -11.82
CA LEU A 16 17.22 5.14 -12.79
C LEU A 16 17.48 4.35 -14.08
N LEU A 17 17.91 3.09 -13.97
CA LEU A 17 18.17 2.24 -15.13
C LEU A 17 16.90 1.97 -15.93
N VAL A 18 15.76 1.67 -15.27
CA VAL A 18 14.46 1.51 -15.94
C VAL A 18 14.07 2.80 -16.68
N ILE A 19 14.27 3.97 -16.08
CA ILE A 19 13.95 5.24 -16.74
C ILE A 19 14.91 5.51 -17.92
N ARG A 20 16.20 5.28 -17.73
CA ARG A 20 17.25 5.54 -18.72
C ARG A 20 17.09 4.66 -19.96
N PHE A 21 16.74 3.40 -19.77
CA PHE A 21 16.60 2.40 -20.84
C PHE A 21 15.15 2.19 -21.29
N LYS A 22 14.25 3.12 -20.95
CA LYS A 22 12.85 3.23 -21.39
C LYS A 22 12.61 2.76 -22.82
N ASN A 23 13.42 3.22 -23.77
CA ASN A 23 13.23 2.95 -25.20
C ASN A 23 13.27 1.44 -25.53
N LEU A 24 13.93 0.62 -24.70
CA LEU A 24 14.05 -0.82 -24.90
C LEU A 24 12.77 -1.59 -24.50
N HIS A 25 11.99 -1.09 -23.56
CA HIS A 25 10.90 -1.86 -22.93
C HIS A 25 9.55 -1.14 -22.88
N GLN A 26 9.47 0.13 -23.27
CA GLN A 26 8.24 0.93 -23.18
C GLN A 26 7.07 0.33 -23.98
N HIS A 27 7.34 -0.46 -25.03
CA HIS A 27 6.30 -1.13 -25.80
C HIS A 27 5.52 -2.18 -25.00
N ILE A 28 6.12 -2.76 -23.95
CA ILE A 28 5.48 -3.76 -23.06
C ILE A 28 5.09 -3.11 -21.74
N SER A 29 6.04 -2.40 -21.13
CA SER A 29 5.90 -1.83 -19.78
C SER A 29 5.22 -0.46 -19.73
N GLY A 30 5.07 0.21 -20.88
CA GLY A 30 4.54 1.55 -20.93
C GLY A 30 3.01 1.57 -20.88
N ASP A 31 2.47 2.48 -20.08
CA ASP A 31 1.04 2.73 -20.10
C ASP A 31 0.66 3.69 -21.23
N SER A 32 0.47 3.14 -22.43
CA SER A 32 0.18 3.86 -23.68
C SER A 32 -1.29 4.19 -23.89
N ASP A 33 -2.22 3.59 -23.14
CA ASP A 33 -3.65 3.89 -23.22
C ASP A 33 -4.01 5.06 -22.29
N LEU A 34 -4.32 6.20 -22.89
CA LEU A 34 -4.65 7.44 -22.19
C LEU A 34 -6.17 7.66 -22.02
N SER A 35 -7.02 6.76 -22.54
CA SER A 35 -8.46 6.96 -22.63
C SER A 35 -9.26 6.51 -21.40
N GLY A 36 -8.62 5.75 -20.49
CA GLY A 36 -9.28 5.16 -19.33
C GLY A 36 -9.80 6.19 -18.31
N PRO A 37 -10.87 5.88 -17.56
CA PRO A 37 -11.47 6.81 -16.58
C PRO A 37 -10.56 7.10 -15.37
N GLN A 38 -9.53 6.29 -15.15
CA GLN A 38 -8.47 6.43 -14.15
C GLN A 38 -7.18 7.03 -14.77
N LYS A 39 -7.26 7.37 -16.07
CA LYS A 39 -6.27 7.98 -16.96
C LYS A 39 -5.84 9.37 -16.54
N PHE A 40 -4.83 9.52 -15.69
CA PHE A 40 -4.28 10.83 -15.32
C PHE A 40 -2.80 10.89 -15.73
N HIS A 41 -2.49 10.79 -17.02
CA HIS A 41 -1.16 11.09 -17.53
C HIS A 41 -1.22 11.48 -19.00
N LEU A 42 -0.25 12.30 -19.42
CA LEU A 42 -0.20 12.88 -20.77
C LEU A 42 0.88 12.26 -21.66
N VAL A 43 1.69 11.34 -21.12
CA VAL A 43 2.74 10.60 -21.83
C VAL A 43 2.70 9.15 -21.42
N SER A 44 3.14 8.26 -22.31
CA SER A 44 3.43 6.90 -21.91
C SER A 44 4.61 6.87 -20.93
N VAL A 45 4.35 6.36 -19.73
CA VAL A 45 5.30 6.19 -18.62
C VAL A 45 5.44 4.69 -18.32
N PRO A 46 6.65 4.17 -18.06
CA PRO A 46 6.82 2.78 -17.61
C PRO A 46 6.08 2.53 -16.29
N ARG A 47 5.28 1.46 -16.25
CA ARG A 47 4.47 1.02 -15.10
C ARG A 47 5.08 -0.21 -14.42
N ILE A 48 6.39 -0.18 -14.18
CA ILE A 48 7.14 -1.33 -13.65
C ILE A 48 8.05 -0.95 -12.48
N GLY A 49 7.72 0.12 -11.75
CA GLY A 49 8.48 0.58 -10.58
C GLY A 49 8.61 -0.47 -9.48
N GLY A 50 7.64 -1.37 -9.36
CA GLY A 50 7.70 -2.52 -8.46
C GLY A 50 8.94 -3.40 -8.62
N ILE A 51 9.51 -3.52 -9.83
CA ILE A 51 10.74 -4.29 -10.07
C ILE A 51 11.90 -3.70 -9.27
N SER A 52 12.03 -2.37 -9.29
CA SER A 52 13.11 -1.67 -8.60
C SER A 52 12.99 -1.80 -7.09
N ILE A 53 11.76 -1.79 -6.55
CA ILE A 53 11.51 -1.99 -5.11
C ILE A 53 11.82 -3.44 -4.71
N ALA A 54 11.31 -4.42 -5.46
CA ALA A 54 11.56 -5.84 -5.22
C ALA A 54 13.06 -6.18 -5.26
N LEU A 55 13.79 -5.63 -6.24
CA LEU A 55 15.24 -5.81 -6.36
C LEU A 55 15.99 -5.19 -5.20
N GLY A 56 15.59 -3.99 -4.76
CA GLY A 56 16.19 -3.33 -3.60
C GLY A 56 16.07 -4.17 -2.33
N ILE A 57 14.89 -4.71 -2.07
CA ILE A 57 14.64 -5.60 -0.92
C ILE A 57 15.42 -6.90 -1.07
N PHE A 58 15.40 -7.53 -2.25
CA PHE A 58 16.11 -8.78 -2.51
C PHE A 58 17.61 -8.67 -2.22
N ILE A 59 18.27 -7.61 -2.73
CA ILE A 59 19.70 -7.38 -2.51
C ILE A 59 19.97 -7.10 -1.03
N ALA A 60 19.13 -6.30 -0.36
CA ALA A 60 19.28 -6.00 1.06
C ALA A 60 19.13 -7.24 1.96
N ILE A 61 18.15 -8.11 1.68
CA ILE A 61 17.95 -9.38 2.39
C ILE A 61 19.13 -10.32 2.14
N THR A 62 19.58 -10.45 0.89
CA THR A 62 20.70 -11.32 0.52
C THR A 62 22.00 -10.88 1.23
N LEU A 63 22.29 -9.58 1.25
CA LEU A 63 23.48 -9.05 1.92
C LEU A 63 23.43 -9.27 3.44
N ARG A 64 22.25 -9.10 4.05
CA ARG A 64 22.05 -9.37 5.49
C ARG A 64 22.19 -10.86 5.80
N ALA A 65 21.62 -11.74 4.97
CA ALA A 65 21.75 -13.18 5.09
C ALA A 65 23.22 -13.63 4.98
N TYR A 66 23.96 -13.08 4.02
CA TYR A 66 25.40 -13.35 3.87
C TYR A 66 26.19 -12.91 5.12
N SER A 67 25.88 -11.73 5.66
CA SER A 67 26.53 -11.21 6.87
C SER A 67 26.21 -12.04 8.13
N ALA A 68 25.04 -12.69 8.18
CA ALA A 68 24.64 -13.58 9.27
C ALA A 68 25.14 -15.02 9.09
N SER A 69 25.44 -15.45 7.86
CA SER A 69 25.87 -16.82 7.52
C SER A 69 27.25 -17.21 8.08
N THR A 70 27.97 -16.27 8.68
CA THR A 70 29.19 -16.53 9.46
C THR A 70 28.90 -17.16 10.83
N GLU A 71 27.63 -17.29 11.23
CA GLU A 71 27.20 -17.97 12.45
C GLU A 71 26.93 -19.47 12.23
N VAL A 72 27.14 -20.28 13.27
CA VAL A 72 27.25 -21.76 13.21
C VAL A 72 25.94 -22.50 12.85
N ASN A 73 24.80 -21.82 12.73
CA ASN A 73 23.52 -22.43 12.30
C ASN A 73 22.73 -21.47 11.38
N PRO A 74 22.67 -21.72 10.07
CA PRO A 74 21.88 -20.90 9.16
C PRO A 74 20.38 -21.21 9.31
N VAL A 75 19.72 -20.56 10.26
CA VAL A 75 18.25 -20.51 10.31
C VAL A 75 17.80 -19.58 9.18
N ILE A 76 16.88 -20.03 8.31
CA ILE A 76 16.27 -19.17 7.29
C ILE A 76 15.61 -17.98 8.01
N SER A 77 16.09 -16.76 7.76
CA SER A 77 15.56 -15.59 8.46
C SER A 77 14.12 -15.31 8.04
N LEU A 78 13.34 -14.74 8.96
CA LEU A 78 11.95 -14.34 8.70
C LEU A 78 11.82 -13.42 7.47
N GLU A 79 12.86 -12.62 7.20
CA GLU A 79 12.91 -11.74 6.03
C GLU A 79 12.89 -12.51 4.71
N ILE A 80 13.67 -13.60 4.63
CA ILE A 80 13.72 -14.47 3.45
C ILE A 80 12.35 -15.12 3.25
N VAL A 81 11.75 -15.65 4.32
CA VAL A 81 10.45 -16.32 4.25
C VAL A 81 9.35 -15.34 3.81
N LEU A 82 9.31 -14.12 4.37
CA LEU A 82 8.34 -13.11 3.96
C LEU A 82 8.53 -12.70 2.48
N PHE A 83 9.77 -12.57 2.02
CA PHE A 83 10.07 -12.30 0.62
C PHE A 83 9.57 -13.42 -0.30
N ILE A 84 9.78 -14.68 0.06
CA ILE A 84 9.26 -15.85 -0.66
C ILE A 84 7.72 -15.80 -0.73
N CYS A 85 7.05 -15.48 0.39
CA CYS A 85 5.60 -15.35 0.43
C CYS A 85 5.06 -14.25 -0.49
N ALA A 86 5.86 -13.20 -0.74
CA ALA A 86 5.49 -12.08 -1.61
C ALA A 86 5.70 -12.38 -3.11
N ILE A 87 6.47 -13.41 -3.48
CA ILE A 87 6.77 -13.74 -4.90
C ILE A 87 5.50 -13.96 -5.73
N PRO A 88 4.52 -14.80 -5.32
CA PRO A 88 3.29 -14.99 -6.10
C PRO A 88 2.52 -13.68 -6.33
N VAL A 89 2.54 -12.81 -5.33
CA VAL A 89 1.81 -11.53 -5.31
C VAL A 89 2.47 -10.50 -6.22
N PHE A 90 3.79 -10.38 -6.15
CA PHE A 90 4.56 -9.51 -7.03
C PHE A 90 4.50 -9.97 -8.48
N THR A 91 4.66 -11.26 -8.73
CA THR A 91 4.71 -11.83 -10.09
C THR A 91 3.38 -11.70 -10.82
N ILE A 92 2.24 -11.93 -10.16
CA ILE A 92 0.94 -11.76 -10.80
C ILE A 92 0.64 -10.29 -11.12
N GLY A 93 1.07 -9.36 -10.25
CA GLY A 93 0.93 -7.93 -10.48
C GLY A 93 1.84 -7.46 -11.61
N LEU A 94 3.10 -7.90 -11.64
CA LEU A 94 4.02 -7.59 -12.74
C LEU A 94 3.53 -8.19 -14.07
N ALA A 95 2.93 -9.38 -14.05
CA ALA A 95 2.30 -9.96 -15.23
C ALA A 95 1.13 -9.10 -15.72
N GLU A 96 0.35 -8.49 -14.83
CA GLU A 96 -0.65 -7.48 -15.22
C GLU A 96 0.03 -6.28 -15.87
N ASP A 97 1.07 -5.72 -15.28
CA ASP A 97 1.73 -4.51 -15.78
C ASP A 97 2.29 -4.71 -17.21
N LEU A 98 2.81 -5.90 -17.48
CA LEU A 98 3.41 -6.26 -18.77
C LEU A 98 2.39 -6.70 -19.82
N THR A 99 1.31 -7.38 -19.42
CA THR A 99 0.37 -7.99 -20.39
C THR A 99 -0.95 -7.24 -20.52
N LYS A 100 -1.35 -6.50 -19.48
CA LYS A 100 -2.66 -5.81 -19.34
C LYS A 100 -3.87 -6.73 -19.51
N LYS A 101 -3.68 -8.04 -19.31
CA LYS A 101 -4.70 -9.09 -19.55
C LYS A 101 -5.09 -9.85 -18.28
N ILE A 102 -4.40 -9.62 -17.16
CA ILE A 102 -4.64 -10.35 -15.91
C ILE A 102 -5.87 -9.77 -15.20
N SER A 103 -6.88 -10.62 -14.99
CA SER A 103 -8.10 -10.20 -14.29
C SER A 103 -7.85 -9.93 -12.80
N VAL A 104 -8.67 -9.06 -12.21
CA VAL A 104 -8.67 -8.79 -10.75
C VAL A 104 -8.79 -10.09 -9.94
N ARG A 105 -9.60 -11.05 -10.40
CA ARG A 105 -9.78 -12.34 -9.71
C ARG A 105 -8.48 -13.12 -9.60
N MET A 106 -7.69 -13.17 -10.67
CA MET A 106 -6.38 -13.85 -10.66
C MET A 106 -5.40 -13.16 -9.73
N ARG A 107 -5.37 -11.81 -9.74
CA ARG A 107 -4.55 -11.02 -8.81
C ARG A 107 -4.91 -11.33 -7.34
N LEU A 108 -6.21 -11.36 -7.02
CA LEU A 108 -6.68 -11.71 -5.68
C LEU A 108 -6.35 -13.16 -5.28
N LEU A 109 -6.47 -14.14 -6.19
CA LEU A 109 -6.15 -15.54 -5.90
C LEU A 109 -4.67 -15.75 -5.58
N PHE A 110 -3.76 -15.17 -6.36
CA PHE A 110 -2.33 -15.26 -6.12
C PHE A 110 -1.92 -14.48 -4.85
N THR A 111 -2.60 -13.37 -4.56
CA THR A 111 -2.42 -12.66 -3.29
C THR A 111 -2.89 -13.49 -2.09
N ALA A 112 -4.03 -14.18 -2.22
CA ALA A 112 -4.55 -15.09 -1.20
C ALA A 112 -3.62 -16.29 -0.99
N PHE A 113 -3.00 -16.80 -2.05
CA PHE A 113 -1.98 -17.83 -1.95
C PHE A 113 -0.74 -17.34 -1.20
N GLY A 114 -0.23 -16.13 -1.50
CA GLY A 114 0.85 -15.52 -0.72
C GLY A 114 0.47 -15.32 0.76
N ALA A 115 -0.78 -14.95 1.03
CA ALA A 115 -1.30 -14.77 2.39
C ALA A 115 -1.38 -16.12 3.14
N LEU A 116 -1.79 -17.19 2.45
CA LEU A 116 -1.75 -18.55 3.00
C LEU A 116 -0.31 -18.92 3.39
N LEU A 117 0.69 -18.66 2.52
CA LEU A 117 2.09 -18.92 2.85
C LEU A 117 2.54 -18.14 4.10
N VAL A 118 2.12 -16.88 4.27
CA VAL A 118 2.38 -16.10 5.49
C VAL A 118 1.78 -16.78 6.72
N THR A 119 0.53 -17.25 6.66
CA THR A 119 -0.08 -17.96 7.80
C THR A 119 0.66 -19.25 8.14
N GLN A 120 1.04 -20.05 7.13
CA GLN A 120 1.62 -21.38 7.34
C GLN A 120 3.11 -21.35 7.70
N LEU A 121 3.88 -20.45 7.09
CA LEU A 121 5.34 -20.40 7.24
C LEU A 121 5.79 -19.43 8.33
N LEU A 122 4.98 -18.42 8.66
CA LEU A 122 5.32 -17.41 9.66
C LEU A 122 4.41 -17.43 10.89
N ASN A 123 3.42 -18.33 10.93
CA ASN A 123 2.42 -18.42 11.99
C ASN A 123 1.75 -17.07 12.30
N ALA A 124 1.59 -16.22 11.28
CA ALA A 124 0.97 -14.92 11.39
C ALA A 124 -0.55 -15.09 11.24
N LEU A 125 -1.28 -15.03 12.35
CA LEU A 125 -2.72 -15.25 12.41
C LEU A 125 -3.40 -14.15 13.23
N ILE A 126 -4.57 -13.71 12.76
CA ILE A 126 -5.46 -12.86 13.54
C ILE A 126 -6.39 -13.76 14.33
N THR A 127 -6.20 -13.82 15.65
CA THR A 127 -6.95 -14.72 16.55
C THR A 127 -8.00 -14.01 17.39
N HIS A 128 -7.98 -12.68 17.44
CA HIS A 128 -8.93 -11.85 18.18
C HIS A 128 -9.01 -10.45 17.55
N LEU A 129 -10.14 -9.78 17.77
CA LEU A 129 -10.44 -8.39 17.42
C LEU A 129 -10.97 -7.60 18.64
N ASP A 130 -10.91 -8.19 19.84
CA ASP A 130 -11.52 -7.68 21.07
C ASP A 130 -13.05 -7.47 20.94
N ILE A 131 -13.69 -8.36 20.19
CA ILE A 131 -15.15 -8.40 20.03
C ILE A 131 -15.59 -9.82 20.39
N PRO A 132 -16.29 -10.04 21.53
CA PRO A 132 -16.50 -11.39 22.08
C PRO A 132 -17.06 -12.42 21.09
N VAL A 133 -18.04 -12.02 20.27
CA VAL A 133 -18.66 -12.91 19.26
C VAL A 133 -17.68 -13.23 18.13
N VAL A 134 -16.87 -12.26 17.71
CA VAL A 134 -15.89 -12.46 16.64
C VAL A 134 -14.70 -13.26 17.16
N ASP A 135 -14.26 -13.02 18.38
CA ASP A 135 -13.16 -13.74 19.02
C ASP A 135 -13.51 -15.22 19.22
N TYR A 136 -14.77 -15.51 19.57
CA TYR A 136 -15.27 -16.89 19.59
C TYR A 136 -15.13 -17.56 18.21
N LEU A 137 -15.50 -16.88 17.12
CA LEU A 137 -15.35 -17.43 15.77
C LEU A 137 -13.87 -17.56 15.35
N LEU A 138 -13.03 -16.61 15.73
CA LEU A 138 -11.60 -16.64 15.45
C LEU A 138 -10.84 -17.69 16.28
N SER A 139 -11.44 -18.24 17.35
CA SER A 139 -10.86 -19.37 18.09
C SER A 139 -10.74 -20.65 17.24
N PHE A 140 -11.54 -20.79 16.18
CA PHE A 140 -11.42 -21.87 15.21
C PHE A 140 -10.30 -21.57 14.21
N SER A 141 -9.27 -22.42 14.16
CA SER A 141 -8.07 -22.21 13.33
C SER A 141 -8.37 -21.97 11.85
N VAL A 142 -9.35 -22.69 11.28
CA VAL A 142 -9.79 -22.52 9.89
C VAL A 142 -10.37 -21.12 9.67
N VAL A 143 -11.20 -20.64 10.60
CA VAL A 143 -11.83 -19.31 10.51
C VAL A 143 -10.77 -18.22 10.65
N SER A 144 -9.86 -18.32 11.63
CA SER A 144 -8.75 -17.38 11.78
C SER A 144 -7.84 -17.35 10.55
N THR A 145 -7.54 -18.50 9.95
CA THR A 145 -6.73 -18.59 8.73
C THR A 145 -7.43 -17.91 7.56
N LEU A 146 -8.70 -18.23 7.31
CA LEU A 146 -9.49 -17.61 6.23
C LEU A 146 -9.65 -16.11 6.42
N PHE A 147 -9.89 -15.67 7.66
CA PHE A 147 -9.99 -14.25 8.00
C PHE A 147 -8.66 -13.52 7.77
N THR A 148 -7.54 -14.12 8.16
CA THR A 148 -6.20 -13.55 7.95
C THR A 148 -5.87 -13.46 6.46
N ILE A 149 -6.18 -14.50 5.67
CA ILE A 149 -6.03 -14.48 4.21
C ILE A 149 -6.85 -13.35 3.60
N PHE A 150 -8.11 -13.19 4.03
CA PHE A 150 -8.97 -12.10 3.59
C PHE A 150 -8.39 -10.73 3.94
N ALA A 151 -7.92 -10.53 5.17
CA ALA A 151 -7.34 -9.27 5.63
C ALA A 151 -6.09 -8.88 4.84
N ILE A 152 -5.15 -9.82 4.65
CA ILE A 152 -3.91 -9.59 3.88
C ILE A 152 -4.24 -9.31 2.41
N THR A 153 -5.10 -10.12 1.81
CA THR A 153 -5.49 -9.96 0.40
C THR A 153 -6.24 -8.65 0.16
N GLY A 154 -7.16 -8.31 1.05
CA GLY A 154 -7.95 -7.08 1.00
C GLY A 154 -7.07 -5.85 1.11
N LEU A 155 -6.12 -5.84 2.06
CA LEU A 155 -5.21 -4.71 2.24
C LEU A 155 -4.22 -4.57 1.07
N ALA A 156 -3.69 -5.67 0.54
CA ALA A 156 -2.87 -5.61 -0.68
C ALA A 156 -3.63 -4.98 -1.86
N ASN A 157 -4.87 -5.41 -2.09
CA ASN A 157 -5.73 -4.82 -3.10
C ASN A 157 -6.07 -3.34 -2.81
N ALA A 158 -6.20 -2.98 -1.53
CA ALA A 158 -6.48 -1.61 -1.13
C ALA A 158 -5.35 -0.63 -1.49
N TYR A 159 -4.08 -1.05 -1.33
CA TYR A 159 -2.92 -0.27 -1.80
C TYR A 159 -2.87 -0.14 -3.32
N ASN A 160 -3.34 -1.15 -4.07
CA ASN A 160 -3.51 -1.06 -5.52
C ASN A 160 -4.60 -0.05 -5.92
N ILE A 161 -5.73 0.00 -5.19
CA ILE A 161 -6.81 0.94 -5.46
C ILE A 161 -6.39 2.40 -5.27
N ILE A 162 -5.56 2.71 -4.27
CA ILE A 162 -5.09 4.09 -4.04
C ILE A 162 -3.90 4.50 -4.93
N ASP A 163 -3.35 3.59 -5.75
CA ASP A 163 -2.24 3.89 -6.67
C ASP A 163 -2.74 4.57 -7.96
N GLY A 164 -3.22 5.80 -7.83
CA GLY A 164 -3.79 6.57 -8.94
C GLY A 164 -3.07 7.89 -9.28
N PHE A 165 -2.16 8.36 -8.43
CA PHE A 165 -1.51 9.67 -8.56
C PHE A 165 -0.03 9.60 -8.16
N ASN A 166 0.79 10.50 -8.72
CA ASN A 166 2.23 10.56 -8.44
C ASN A 166 2.49 10.67 -6.95
N GLY A 167 3.27 9.75 -6.38
CA GLY A 167 3.65 9.73 -4.98
C GLY A 167 2.54 9.34 -4.00
N LEU A 168 1.33 9.00 -4.46
CA LEU A 168 0.21 8.74 -3.55
C LEU A 168 0.41 7.44 -2.76
N SER A 169 0.34 6.28 -3.43
CA SER A 169 0.41 4.98 -2.77
C SER A 169 1.76 4.75 -2.09
N SER A 170 2.85 5.18 -2.72
CA SER A 170 4.22 5.06 -2.21
C SER A 170 4.47 5.87 -0.93
N MET A 171 4.03 7.13 -0.84
CA MET A 171 4.17 7.91 0.41
C MET A 171 3.25 7.40 1.50
N VAL A 172 1.99 7.04 1.19
CA VAL A 172 1.08 6.42 2.17
C VAL A 172 1.73 5.17 2.77
N ALA A 173 2.31 4.31 1.92
CA ALA A 173 3.05 3.14 2.35
C ALA A 173 4.27 3.49 3.22
N MET A 174 5.08 4.48 2.84
CA MET A 174 6.23 4.92 3.66
C MET A 174 5.80 5.43 5.04
N ILE A 175 4.74 6.24 5.14
CA ILE A 175 4.24 6.72 6.44
C ILE A 175 3.79 5.52 7.30
N THR A 176 3.04 4.58 6.73
CA THR A 176 2.61 3.36 7.41
C THR A 176 3.79 2.50 7.87
N LEU A 177 4.78 2.29 7.00
CA LEU A 177 5.96 1.48 7.33
C LEU A 177 6.87 2.16 8.34
N ILE A 178 7.02 3.49 8.31
CA ILE A 178 7.76 4.23 9.35
C ILE A 178 7.07 4.07 10.69
N ALA A 179 5.73 4.15 10.73
CA ALA A 179 4.95 3.93 11.94
C ALA A 179 5.05 2.48 12.46
N LEU A 180 4.97 1.47 11.59
CA LEU A 180 5.21 0.07 11.96
C LEU A 180 6.66 -0.16 12.45
N GLY A 181 7.63 0.48 11.80
CA GLY A 181 9.03 0.44 12.21
C GLY A 181 9.27 1.08 13.57
N TYR A 182 8.62 2.20 13.85
CA TYR A 182 8.60 2.85 15.16
C TYR A 182 7.97 1.97 16.24
N MET A 183 6.88 1.27 15.94
CA MET A 183 6.30 0.30 16.86
C MET A 183 7.27 -0.87 17.12
N GLY A 184 7.91 -1.40 16.07
CA GLY A 184 8.95 -2.41 16.22
C GLY A 184 10.09 -1.94 17.14
N HIS A 185 10.55 -0.70 16.99
CA HIS A 185 11.52 -0.11 17.92
C HIS A 185 10.99 -0.02 19.36
N THR A 186 9.77 0.50 19.54
CA THR A 186 9.13 0.71 20.85
C THR A 186 8.95 -0.60 21.62
N LEU A 187 8.72 -1.70 20.92
CA LEU A 187 8.53 -3.03 21.48
C LEU A 187 9.82 -3.86 21.54
N ALA A 188 10.96 -3.27 21.14
CA ALA A 188 12.23 -3.98 20.94
C ALA A 188 12.14 -5.18 19.96
N ASP A 189 11.19 -5.15 19.01
CA ASP A 189 11.08 -6.12 17.91
C ASP A 189 11.90 -5.67 16.70
N ILE A 190 13.17 -6.08 16.72
CA ILE A 190 14.15 -5.77 15.66
C ILE A 190 13.73 -6.31 14.30
N THR A 191 12.97 -7.41 14.26
CA THR A 191 12.49 -8.02 13.01
C THR A 191 11.45 -7.13 12.35
N ILE A 192 10.40 -6.73 13.08
CA ILE A 192 9.38 -5.81 12.56
C ILE A 192 10.00 -4.46 12.19
N MET A 193 10.89 -3.94 13.03
CA MET A 193 11.61 -2.70 12.77
C MET A 193 12.41 -2.76 11.46
N THR A 194 13.19 -3.84 11.28
CA THR A 194 14.03 -4.03 10.09
C THR A 194 13.18 -4.16 8.83
N LEU A 195 12.18 -5.03 8.83
CA LEU A 195 11.33 -5.27 7.65
C LEU A 195 10.59 -4.02 7.20
N SER A 196 10.13 -3.22 8.17
CA SER A 196 9.39 -2.00 7.91
C SER A 196 10.30 -0.92 7.31
N PHE A 197 11.43 -0.63 7.96
CA PHE A 197 12.36 0.40 7.47
C PHE A 197 13.09 -0.01 6.19
N MET A 198 13.34 -1.30 5.98
CA MET A 198 13.94 -1.81 4.74
C MET A 198 13.03 -1.59 3.55
N MET A 199 11.75 -1.96 3.66
CA MET A 199 10.76 -1.68 2.62
C MET A 199 10.56 -0.17 2.43
N ALA A 200 10.47 0.62 3.50
CA ALA A 200 10.35 2.08 3.39
C ALA A 200 11.56 2.70 2.64
N SER A 201 12.77 2.20 2.88
CA SER A 201 13.99 2.65 2.20
C SER A 201 14.00 2.27 0.72
N ALA A 202 13.56 1.06 0.35
CA ALA A 202 13.39 0.67 -1.05
C ALA A 202 12.33 1.54 -1.75
N ILE A 203 11.18 1.78 -1.11
CA ILE A 203 10.15 2.68 -1.65
C ILE A 203 10.70 4.09 -1.83
N LEU A 204 11.50 4.61 -0.89
CA LEU A 204 12.10 5.94 -1.01
C LEU A 204 13.02 6.06 -2.23
N GLY A 205 13.80 5.02 -2.55
CA GLY A 205 14.64 4.97 -3.75
C GLY A 205 13.84 5.10 -5.04
N PHE A 206 12.68 4.44 -5.12
CA PHE A 206 11.71 4.60 -6.21
C PHE A 206 10.98 5.96 -6.18
N PHE A 207 10.58 6.40 -4.98
CA PHE A 207 9.72 7.57 -4.75
C PHE A 207 10.30 8.86 -5.33
N ILE A 208 11.62 9.05 -5.22
CA ILE A 208 12.33 10.23 -5.74
C ILE A 208 12.11 10.41 -7.26
N TRP A 209 11.95 9.30 -8.00
CA TRP A 209 11.71 9.33 -9.43
C TRP A 209 10.22 9.42 -9.78
N ASN A 210 9.34 8.97 -8.89
CA ASN A 210 7.89 8.97 -9.07
C ASN A 210 7.26 10.33 -8.67
N TYR A 211 7.69 10.96 -7.59
CA TYR A 211 7.12 12.22 -7.11
C TYR A 211 8.10 13.39 -7.25
N PRO A 212 7.68 14.59 -7.74
CA PRO A 212 6.33 14.93 -8.22
C PRO A 212 6.09 14.61 -9.71
N ARG A 213 7.16 14.30 -10.46
CA ARG A 213 7.12 14.33 -11.93
C ARG A 213 6.54 13.09 -12.62
N GLY A 214 6.36 11.98 -11.91
CA GLY A 214 5.81 10.74 -12.47
C GLY A 214 6.68 10.14 -13.56
N LEU A 215 8.01 10.12 -13.40
CA LEU A 215 8.92 9.58 -14.43
C LEU A 215 8.79 8.06 -14.61
N ILE A 216 8.23 7.40 -13.60
CA ILE A 216 7.92 5.98 -13.54
C ILE A 216 6.69 5.80 -12.65
N PHE A 217 5.84 4.83 -12.96
CA PHE A 217 4.70 4.45 -12.11
C PHE A 217 5.00 3.18 -11.32
N LEU A 218 4.39 3.07 -10.14
CA LEU A 218 4.59 1.96 -9.22
C LEU A 218 4.16 0.64 -9.87
N GLY A 219 2.97 0.66 -10.49
CA GLY A 219 2.39 -0.49 -11.18
C GLY A 219 1.73 -1.47 -10.24
N ASP A 220 0.97 -2.40 -10.82
CA ASP A 220 0.30 -3.46 -10.08
C ASP A 220 1.30 -4.32 -9.29
N GLY A 221 2.42 -4.70 -9.90
CA GLY A 221 3.46 -5.48 -9.22
C GLY A 221 3.97 -4.77 -7.97
N GLY A 222 4.22 -3.46 -8.06
CA GLY A 222 4.66 -2.66 -6.92
C GLY A 222 3.58 -2.45 -5.87
N ALA A 223 2.36 -2.10 -6.28
CA ALA A 223 1.28 -1.79 -5.34
C ALA A 223 0.82 -3.03 -4.56
N TYR A 224 0.67 -4.18 -5.22
CA TYR A 224 0.35 -5.44 -4.55
C TYR A 224 1.49 -5.91 -3.64
N LEU A 225 2.76 -5.80 -4.07
CA LEU A 225 3.91 -6.12 -3.23
C LEU A 225 3.94 -5.28 -1.94
N ILE A 226 3.81 -3.96 -2.07
CA ILE A 226 3.83 -3.04 -0.93
C ILE A 226 2.67 -3.33 0.02
N GLY A 227 1.45 -3.42 -0.50
CA GLY A 227 0.28 -3.65 0.33
C GLY A 227 0.29 -5.01 1.02
N PHE A 228 0.77 -6.06 0.34
CA PHE A 228 0.97 -7.38 0.93
C PHE A 228 2.01 -7.35 2.06
N TRP A 229 3.14 -6.68 1.84
CA TRP A 229 4.21 -6.55 2.82
C TRP A 229 3.73 -5.83 4.09
N ILE A 230 3.02 -4.70 3.93
CA ILE A 230 2.43 -3.94 5.03
C ILE A 230 1.41 -4.78 5.78
N ALA A 231 0.55 -5.52 5.06
CA ALA A 231 -0.46 -6.35 5.68
C ALA A 231 0.15 -7.50 6.48
N ALA A 232 1.13 -8.21 5.92
CA ALA A 232 1.84 -9.29 6.60
C ALA A 232 2.55 -8.78 7.86
N ILE A 233 3.26 -7.63 7.78
CA ILE A 233 3.91 -7.02 8.95
C ILE A 233 2.87 -6.60 10.01
N SER A 234 1.74 -6.04 9.60
CA SER A 234 0.68 -5.61 10.52
C SER A 234 0.11 -6.81 11.30
N VAL A 235 -0.12 -7.94 10.62
CA VAL A 235 -0.56 -9.18 11.27
C VAL A 235 0.53 -9.76 12.16
N LEU A 236 1.79 -9.80 11.69
CA LEU A 236 2.93 -10.27 12.49
C LEU A 236 3.13 -9.44 13.76
N LEU A 237 2.98 -8.12 13.68
CA LEU A 237 3.09 -7.23 14.82
C LEU A 237 2.06 -7.59 15.90
N ILE A 238 0.79 -7.74 15.53
CA ILE A 238 -0.28 -8.13 16.47
C ILE A 238 -0.04 -9.55 17.01
N ALA A 239 0.30 -10.50 16.14
CA ALA A 239 0.51 -11.90 16.54
C ALA A 239 1.69 -12.08 17.51
N ARG A 240 2.72 -11.23 17.39
CA ARG A 240 3.94 -11.28 18.23
C ARG A 240 3.81 -10.47 19.52
N HIS A 241 2.91 -9.48 19.55
CA HIS A 241 2.75 -8.55 20.66
C HIS A 241 1.27 -8.46 21.08
N PRO A 242 0.78 -9.39 21.91
CA PRO A 242 -0.64 -9.46 22.32
C PRO A 242 -1.14 -8.25 23.11
N ASN A 243 -0.24 -7.40 23.59
CA ASN A 243 -0.56 -6.13 24.25
C ASN A 243 -0.95 -5.02 23.26
N ILE A 244 -0.75 -5.22 21.96
CA ILE A 244 -1.23 -4.32 20.92
C ILE A 244 -2.67 -4.65 20.60
N SER A 245 -3.52 -3.63 20.60
CA SER A 245 -4.89 -3.80 20.14
C SER A 245 -4.93 -4.20 18.66
N PRO A 246 -5.71 -5.20 18.25
CA PRO A 246 -5.85 -5.57 16.84
C PRO A 246 -6.42 -4.43 15.96
N TRP A 247 -7.09 -3.45 16.58
CA TRP A 247 -7.59 -2.25 15.91
C TRP A 247 -6.47 -1.29 15.47
N PHE A 248 -5.27 -1.42 16.03
CA PHE A 248 -4.10 -0.68 15.59
C PHE A 248 -3.82 -0.90 14.10
N ALA A 249 -3.83 -2.16 13.63
CA ALA A 249 -3.57 -2.50 12.22
C ALA A 249 -4.65 -1.97 11.28
N LEU A 250 -5.90 -1.88 11.75
CA LEU A 250 -7.00 -1.28 10.99
C LEU A 250 -6.84 0.24 10.89
N LEU A 251 -6.53 0.90 12.00
CA LEU A 251 -6.45 2.37 12.04
C LEU A 251 -5.22 2.89 11.28
N ILE A 252 -4.06 2.26 11.44
CA ILE A 252 -2.84 2.67 10.72
C ILE A 252 -3.00 2.54 9.19
N ASN A 253 -3.87 1.63 8.74
CA ASN A 253 -4.22 1.42 7.33
C ASN A 253 -5.62 1.97 6.97
N ALA A 254 -6.18 2.88 7.77
CA ALA A 254 -7.58 3.28 7.63
C ALA A 254 -7.88 3.88 6.25
N TYR A 255 -6.99 4.69 5.68
CA TYR A 255 -7.20 5.30 4.37
C TYR A 255 -7.40 4.27 3.24
N PRO A 256 -6.43 3.38 2.92
CA PRO A 256 -6.62 2.39 1.86
C PRO A 256 -7.81 1.46 2.13
N ILE A 257 -7.97 0.98 3.38
CA ILE A 257 -9.07 0.08 3.76
C ILE A 257 -10.42 0.77 3.51
N PHE A 258 -10.58 1.99 4.01
CA PHE A 258 -11.85 2.69 3.94
C PHE A 258 -12.18 3.14 2.51
N GLU A 259 -11.21 3.59 1.71
CA GLU A 259 -11.42 3.89 0.28
C GLU A 259 -11.97 2.65 -0.46
N THR A 260 -11.41 1.48 -0.17
CA THR A 260 -11.85 0.21 -0.76
C THR A 260 -13.26 -0.17 -0.33
N LEU A 261 -13.53 -0.19 0.97
CA LEU A 261 -14.85 -0.53 1.52
C LEU A 261 -15.93 0.44 1.05
N PHE A 262 -15.64 1.75 1.09
CA PHE A 262 -16.55 2.80 0.65
C PHE A 262 -16.82 2.71 -0.86
N THR A 263 -15.81 2.40 -1.67
CA THR A 263 -16.00 2.17 -3.11
C THR A 263 -16.87 0.94 -3.36
N ILE A 264 -16.64 -0.18 -2.67
CA ILE A 264 -17.49 -1.37 -2.79
C ILE A 264 -18.94 -1.03 -2.43
N TYR A 265 -19.16 -0.35 -1.31
CA TYR A 265 -20.48 0.10 -0.88
C TYR A 265 -21.15 0.99 -1.94
N ARG A 266 -20.49 2.08 -2.34
CA ARG A 266 -21.01 3.03 -3.33
C ARG A 266 -21.37 2.34 -4.63
N ARG A 267 -20.51 1.45 -5.13
CA ARG A 267 -20.74 0.82 -6.43
C ARG A 267 -21.83 -0.22 -6.38
N LYS A 268 -21.81 -1.09 -5.37
CA LYS A 268 -22.78 -2.20 -5.26
C LYS A 268 -24.15 -1.71 -4.81
N MET A 269 -24.21 -0.86 -3.79
CA MET A 269 -25.48 -0.46 -3.16
C MET A 269 -26.10 0.78 -3.81
N HIS A 270 -25.30 1.79 -4.16
CA HIS A 270 -25.83 3.04 -4.70
C HIS A 270 -25.87 3.08 -6.23
N GLN A 271 -24.96 2.38 -6.93
CA GLN A 271 -24.87 2.44 -8.39
C GLN A 271 -25.31 1.15 -9.09
N GLY A 272 -25.53 0.04 -8.37
CA GLY A 272 -25.84 -1.26 -8.97
C GLY A 272 -24.73 -1.82 -9.86
N LYS A 273 -23.48 -1.35 -9.70
CA LYS A 273 -22.33 -1.75 -10.53
C LYS A 273 -21.42 -2.72 -9.78
N SER A 274 -20.80 -3.63 -10.53
CA SER A 274 -19.81 -4.57 -9.97
C SER A 274 -18.56 -3.82 -9.48
N PRO A 275 -18.10 -4.02 -8.22
CA PRO A 275 -16.91 -3.37 -7.69
C PRO A 275 -15.60 -3.64 -8.46
N GLY A 276 -15.57 -4.67 -9.33
CA GLY A 276 -14.39 -5.02 -10.12
C GLY A 276 -14.22 -4.27 -11.44
N GLN A 277 -15.20 -3.47 -11.89
CA GLN A 277 -15.02 -2.67 -13.13
C GLN A 277 -14.23 -1.39 -12.85
N PRO A 278 -13.65 -0.71 -13.86
CA PRO A 278 -12.98 0.58 -13.65
C PRO A 278 -13.91 1.63 -13.02
N ASP A 279 -13.36 2.44 -12.10
CA ASP A 279 -14.07 3.51 -11.41
C ASP A 279 -13.23 4.79 -11.34
N GLY A 280 -13.85 5.93 -11.63
CA GLY A 280 -13.20 7.24 -11.63
C GLY A 280 -13.76 8.19 -10.57
N ILE A 281 -14.30 7.66 -9.46
CA ILE A 281 -14.94 8.44 -8.39
C ILE A 281 -14.38 8.04 -7.02
N HIS A 282 -13.13 7.58 -7.01
CA HIS A 282 -12.32 7.46 -5.80
C HIS A 282 -12.05 8.83 -5.19
N PHE A 283 -11.74 8.89 -3.90
CA PHE A 283 -11.56 10.15 -3.20
C PHE A 283 -10.39 10.97 -3.77
N HIS A 284 -9.26 10.30 -4.07
CA HIS A 284 -8.13 10.92 -4.74
C HIS A 284 -8.50 11.47 -6.14
N THR A 285 -9.34 10.76 -6.90
CA THR A 285 -9.83 11.25 -8.20
C THR A 285 -10.72 12.49 -8.05
N LEU A 286 -11.56 12.53 -7.01
CA LEU A 286 -12.43 13.67 -6.74
C LEU A 286 -11.62 14.92 -6.35
N ILE A 287 -10.57 14.77 -5.54
CA ILE A 287 -9.66 15.87 -5.21
C ILE A 287 -9.07 16.47 -6.48
N PHE A 288 -8.52 15.63 -7.36
CA PHE A 288 -7.96 16.09 -8.63
C PHE A 288 -9.01 16.80 -9.50
N ARG A 289 -10.17 16.18 -9.71
CA ARG A 289 -11.20 16.70 -10.64
C ARG A 289 -11.96 17.91 -10.12
N ARG A 290 -12.18 18.02 -8.80
CA ARG A 290 -13.10 19.01 -8.22
C ARG A 290 -12.41 20.09 -7.40
N ILE A 291 -11.26 19.80 -6.79
CA ILE A 291 -10.53 20.76 -5.97
C ILE A 291 -9.45 21.43 -6.81
N LEU A 292 -8.58 20.63 -7.42
CA LEU A 292 -7.51 21.15 -8.28
C LEU A 292 -8.01 21.54 -9.67
N ASN A 293 -9.13 20.94 -10.07
CA ASN A 293 -9.91 21.21 -11.29
C ASN A 293 -9.06 21.54 -12.54
N PRO A 294 -8.65 20.51 -13.30
CA PRO A 294 -7.77 20.68 -14.44
C PRO A 294 -8.41 21.41 -15.63
N SER A 295 -9.70 21.79 -15.59
CA SER A 295 -10.35 22.53 -16.68
C SER A 295 -9.76 23.93 -16.92
N HIS A 296 -8.96 24.46 -15.99
CA HIS A 296 -8.24 25.73 -16.12
C HIS A 296 -6.75 25.55 -16.49
N ILE A 297 -6.32 24.33 -16.82
CA ILE A 297 -4.93 24.01 -17.10
C ILE A 297 -4.59 24.29 -18.57
N ALA A 298 -3.79 25.32 -18.81
CA ALA A 298 -3.35 25.70 -20.15
C ALA A 298 -2.12 24.89 -20.61
N THR A 299 -1.29 24.39 -19.68
CA THR A 299 -0.01 23.74 -20.04
C THR A 299 0.15 22.34 -19.47
N ARG A 300 1.01 21.55 -20.13
CA ARG A 300 1.41 20.21 -19.67
C ARG A 300 2.02 20.24 -18.25
N ARG A 301 2.71 21.33 -17.89
CA ARG A 301 3.36 21.48 -16.58
C ARG A 301 2.33 21.61 -15.47
N ASP A 302 1.32 22.47 -15.66
CA ASP A 302 0.26 22.65 -14.65
C ASP A 302 -0.53 21.35 -14.43
N TRP A 303 -0.65 20.53 -15.48
CA TRP A 303 -1.27 19.20 -15.39
C TRP A 303 -0.48 18.26 -14.48
N PHE A 304 0.84 18.16 -14.67
CA PHE A 304 1.71 17.34 -13.80
C PHE A 304 1.71 17.88 -12.37
N ASP A 305 1.71 19.19 -12.20
CA ASP A 305 1.64 19.83 -10.89
C ASP A 305 0.31 19.52 -10.20
N ALA A 306 -0.82 19.57 -10.90
CA ALA A 306 -2.12 19.19 -10.35
C ALA A 306 -2.18 17.70 -9.97
N ASN A 307 -1.60 16.80 -10.77
CA ASN A 307 -1.51 15.39 -10.42
C ASN A 307 -0.73 15.21 -9.11
N ALA A 308 0.48 15.77 -9.03
CA ALA A 308 1.32 15.67 -7.83
C ALA A 308 0.67 16.30 -6.60
N LYS A 309 0.03 17.47 -6.76
CA LYS A 309 -0.69 18.18 -5.68
C LYS A 309 -1.88 17.41 -5.12
N THR A 310 -2.38 16.39 -5.81
CA THR A 310 -3.45 15.53 -5.28
C THR A 310 -2.96 14.76 -4.06
N SER A 311 -1.73 14.21 -4.12
CA SER A 311 -1.19 13.29 -3.13
C SER A 311 -1.07 13.87 -1.70
N PRO A 312 -0.56 15.10 -1.48
CA PRO A 312 -0.48 15.70 -0.15
C PRO A 312 -1.78 15.72 0.66
N TYR A 313 -2.95 15.92 0.02
CA TYR A 313 -4.24 15.87 0.73
C TYR A 313 -4.48 14.50 1.38
N LEU A 314 -4.10 13.42 0.68
CA LEU A 314 -4.27 12.06 1.14
C LEU A 314 -3.17 11.66 2.15
N TRP A 315 -1.98 12.26 2.06
CA TRP A 315 -0.94 12.10 3.07
C TRP A 315 -1.38 12.69 4.40
N THR A 316 -1.99 13.88 4.38
CA THR A 316 -2.59 14.50 5.57
C THR A 316 -3.72 13.62 6.13
N LEU A 317 -4.63 13.15 5.28
CA LEU A 317 -5.70 12.25 5.70
C LEU A 317 -5.16 10.97 6.35
N THR A 318 -4.11 10.39 5.76
CA THR A 318 -3.43 9.20 6.32
C THR A 318 -2.83 9.53 7.69
N GLY A 319 -2.18 10.69 7.84
CA GLY A 319 -1.64 11.15 9.13
C GLY A 319 -2.69 11.27 10.22
N LEU A 320 -3.92 11.71 9.90
CA LEU A 320 -5.03 11.79 10.86
C LEU A 320 -5.42 10.43 11.46
N ALA A 321 -5.14 9.32 10.78
CA ALA A 321 -5.37 7.98 11.29
C ALA A 321 -4.12 7.42 12.00
N ILE A 322 -2.93 7.62 11.44
CA ILE A 322 -1.68 7.04 11.95
C ILE A 322 -1.26 7.66 13.29
N VAL A 323 -1.38 8.99 13.45
CA VAL A 323 -0.99 9.67 14.70
C VAL A 323 -1.75 9.11 15.91
N PRO A 324 -3.10 9.05 15.92
CA PRO A 324 -3.81 8.44 17.04
C PRO A 324 -3.50 6.95 17.20
N ALA A 325 -3.29 6.20 16.11
CA ALA A 325 -2.90 4.80 16.21
C ALA A 325 -1.60 4.61 17.01
N ILE A 326 -0.59 5.45 16.78
CA ILE A 326 0.68 5.42 17.50
C ILE A 326 0.54 5.91 18.95
N LEU A 327 -0.33 6.87 19.23
CA LEU A 327 -0.47 7.41 20.60
C LEU A 327 -1.23 6.46 21.53
N TRP A 328 -2.21 5.72 21.00
CA TRP A 328 -3.13 4.89 21.79
C TRP A 328 -3.14 3.41 21.36
N TRP A 329 -2.01 2.90 20.88
CA TRP A 329 -1.86 1.54 20.33
C TRP A 329 -2.32 0.39 21.25
N GLN A 330 -2.37 0.59 22.57
CA GLN A 330 -2.89 -0.38 23.55
C GLN A 330 -4.40 -0.28 23.78
N SER A 331 -5.03 0.87 23.49
CA SER A 331 -6.40 1.16 23.92
C SER A 331 -7.40 0.86 22.82
N THR A 332 -7.95 -0.36 22.83
CA THR A 332 -9.01 -0.78 21.90
C THR A 332 -10.18 0.22 21.80
N PRO A 333 -10.77 0.71 22.91
CA PRO A 333 -11.90 1.64 22.82
C PRO A 333 -11.55 2.96 22.11
N ILE A 334 -10.35 3.50 22.36
CA ILE A 334 -9.90 4.75 21.72
C ILE A 334 -9.65 4.51 20.22
N LEU A 335 -9.00 3.40 19.87
CA LEU A 335 -8.71 3.07 18.47
C LEU A 335 -9.99 2.82 17.67
N VAL A 336 -10.98 2.15 18.25
CA VAL A 336 -12.33 1.99 17.65
C VAL A 336 -12.97 3.36 17.43
N ALA A 337 -12.95 4.24 18.42
CA ALA A 337 -13.50 5.59 18.29
C ALA A 337 -12.78 6.40 17.19
N CYS A 338 -11.45 6.29 17.09
CA CYS A 338 -10.67 6.91 16.02
C CYS A 338 -10.99 6.33 14.63
N CYS A 339 -11.22 5.01 14.51
CA CYS A 339 -11.68 4.39 13.26
C CYS A 339 -13.05 4.95 12.83
N VAL A 340 -13.98 5.10 13.77
CA VAL A 340 -15.31 5.69 13.51
C VAL A 340 -15.17 7.16 13.11
N LEU A 341 -14.36 7.94 13.83
CA LEU A 341 -14.11 9.35 13.51
C LEU A 341 -13.50 9.51 12.12
N PHE A 342 -12.54 8.65 11.76
CA PHE A 342 -11.93 8.63 10.42
C PHE A 342 -12.99 8.36 9.35
N ALA A 343 -13.81 7.33 9.54
CA ALA A 343 -14.89 6.96 8.61
C ALA A 343 -15.89 8.10 8.41
N VAL A 344 -16.34 8.73 9.49
CA VAL A 344 -17.27 9.88 9.45
C VAL A 344 -16.63 11.06 8.73
N THR A 345 -15.36 11.37 9.04
CA THR A 345 -14.62 12.47 8.42
C THR A 345 -14.45 12.23 6.92
N TYR A 346 -14.08 11.02 6.52
CA TYR A 346 -13.97 10.63 5.12
C TYR A 346 -15.29 10.79 4.37
N ILE A 347 -16.39 10.24 4.90
CA ILE A 347 -17.72 10.32 4.27
C ILE A 347 -18.16 11.78 4.15
N TRP A 348 -17.95 12.57 5.21
CA TRP A 348 -18.28 13.99 5.21
C TRP A 348 -17.51 14.74 4.12
N LEU A 349 -16.18 14.58 4.06
CA LEU A 349 -15.34 15.19 3.03
C LEU A 349 -15.75 14.75 1.62
N TYR A 350 -15.95 13.44 1.42
CA TYR A 350 -16.39 12.88 0.15
C TYR A 350 -17.69 13.54 -0.31
N ARG A 351 -18.69 13.63 0.58
CA ARG A 351 -19.97 14.28 0.31
C ARG A 351 -19.81 15.77 0.00
N GLN A 352 -18.99 16.51 0.75
CA GLN A 352 -18.75 17.93 0.47
C GLN A 352 -18.18 18.14 -0.94
N ILE A 353 -17.21 17.32 -1.35
CA ILE A 353 -16.59 17.43 -2.68
C ILE A 353 -17.59 17.06 -3.79
N VAL A 354 -18.38 16.00 -3.60
CA VAL A 354 -19.42 15.60 -4.58
C VAL A 354 -20.53 16.64 -4.70
N CYS A 355 -20.94 17.27 -3.60
CA CYS A 355 -21.97 18.31 -3.58
C CYS A 355 -21.46 19.72 -3.88
N PHE A 356 -20.22 19.88 -4.35
CA PHE A 356 -19.59 21.19 -4.66
C PHE A 356 -19.50 22.17 -3.46
N ARG A 357 -19.50 21.63 -2.24
CA ARG A 357 -19.41 22.38 -0.98
C ARG A 357 -18.04 22.16 -0.31
N THR A 358 -16.99 21.98 -1.10
CA THR A 358 -15.62 21.74 -0.61
C THR A 358 -15.21 22.81 0.42
N PRO A 359 -14.76 22.42 1.63
CA PRO A 359 -14.33 23.34 2.68
C PRO A 359 -13.24 24.30 2.19
N LYS A 360 -13.25 25.55 2.68
CA LYS A 360 -12.31 26.60 2.23
C LYS A 360 -10.85 26.21 2.45
N TRP A 361 -10.52 25.56 3.57
CA TRP A 361 -9.15 25.12 3.89
C TRP A 361 -8.60 24.04 2.94
N MET A 362 -9.47 23.35 2.20
CA MET A 362 -9.02 22.41 1.15
C MET A 362 -8.75 23.11 -0.19
N ARG A 363 -9.16 24.37 -0.37
CA ARG A 363 -8.86 25.15 -1.57
C ARG A 363 -7.58 25.93 -1.30
N LEU A 364 -6.45 25.22 -1.33
CA LEU A 364 -5.13 25.81 -1.06
C LEU A 364 -4.62 26.70 -2.20
N TYR A 365 -5.46 27.04 -3.18
CA TYR A 365 -5.15 27.88 -4.34
C TYR A 365 -6.37 28.71 -4.75
#